data_AF-A0A1I4WK10-F1
#
_entry.id   AF-A0A1I4WK10-F1
#
_cell.length_a   1.000
_cell.length_b   1.000
_cell.length_c   1.000
_cell.angle_alpha   90.00
_cell.angle_beta   90.00
_cell.angle_gamma   90.00
#
_symmetry.space_group_name_H-M   'P 1'
#
loop_
_entity.id
_entity.type
_entity.pdbx_description
1 polymer ?
#
loop_
_entity_poly.entity_id
_entity_poly.type
_entity_poly.pdbx_seq_one_letter_code
_entity_poly.pdbx_strand_id
1 'polypeptide(L)'
;MASVAMALGINANLLRRWVRDVEGSPGGMAEGTARKALPSSGAASSSFVPVQLPAPVTPASEIRMEARRGSTTVVVTWPAALATECGTWLRELLR
;
A
#
# COMPACT_ATOMS: atom_id res chain seq x y z
N MET A 1 -9.53 -11.84 -0.04
CA MET A 1 -9.27 -10.40 0.13
C MET A 1 -8.86 -10.01 1.54
N ALA A 2 -9.52 -10.51 2.61
CA ALA A 2 -9.17 -10.12 3.98
C ALA A 2 -7.71 -10.45 4.38
N SER A 3 -7.20 -11.63 3.99
CA SER A 3 -5.80 -12.01 4.22
C SER A 3 -4.80 -11.11 3.49
N VAL A 4 -5.10 -10.76 2.22
CA VAL A 4 -4.29 -9.83 1.42
C VAL A 4 -4.32 -8.42 2.00
N ALA A 5 -5.47 -7.98 2.50
CA ALA A 5 -5.61 -6.67 3.14
C ALA A 5 -4.83 -6.60 4.47
N MET A 6 -4.87 -7.65 5.29
CA MET A 6 -4.11 -7.75 6.54
C MET A 6 -2.59 -7.79 6.31
N ALA A 7 -2.14 -8.54 5.29
CA ALA A 7 -0.72 -8.60 4.93
C ALA A 7 -0.15 -7.24 4.49
N LEU A 8 -1.01 -6.38 3.92
CA LEU A 8 -0.65 -5.03 3.46
C LEU A 8 -1.02 -3.93 4.47
N GLY A 9 -1.61 -4.27 5.63
CA GLY A 9 -2.07 -3.30 6.62
C GLY A 9 -3.25 -2.42 6.17
N ILE A 10 -3.99 -2.84 5.13
CA ILE A 10 -5.10 -2.08 4.53
C ILE A 10 -6.44 -2.62 5.05
N ASN A 11 -7.45 -1.76 5.18
CA ASN A 11 -8.80 -2.18 5.56
C ASN A 11 -9.43 -3.07 4.46
N ALA A 12 -9.89 -4.26 4.83
CA ALA A 12 -10.48 -5.22 3.90
C ALA A 12 -11.70 -4.69 3.13
N ASN A 13 -12.45 -3.73 3.70
CA ASN A 13 -13.59 -3.11 3.04
C ASN A 13 -13.17 -2.15 1.90
N LEU A 14 -12.03 -1.47 2.07
CA LEU A 14 -11.44 -0.61 1.04
C LEU A 14 -10.95 -1.45 -0.14
N LEU A 15 -10.23 -2.55 0.14
CA LEU A 15 -9.76 -3.47 -0.89
C LEU A 15 -10.92 -4.07 -1.70
N ARG A 16 -12.00 -4.47 -1.04
CA ARG A 16 -13.21 -5.02 -1.70
C ARG A 16 -13.90 -3.98 -2.59
N ARG A 17 -13.96 -2.72 -2.17
CA ARG A 17 -14.58 -1.65 -2.95
C ARG A 17 -13.76 -1.35 -4.20
N TRP A 18 -12.45 -1.22 -4.07
CA TRP A 18 -11.55 -1.02 -5.22
C TRP A 18 -11.60 -2.16 -6.21
N VAL A 19 -11.58 -3.41 -5.75
CA VAL A 19 -11.69 -4.55 -6.66
C VAL A 19 -13.04 -4.53 -7.39
N ARG A 20 -14.13 -4.20 -6.70
CA ARG A 20 -15.44 -4.04 -7.32
C ARG A 20 -15.49 -2.86 -8.30
N ASP A 21 -14.79 -1.77 -8.05
CA ASP A 21 -14.76 -0.61 -8.96
C ASP A 21 -13.96 -0.93 -10.24
N VAL A 22 -12.95 -1.81 -10.12
CA VAL A 22 -12.16 -2.31 -11.27
C VAL A 22 -12.90 -3.40 -12.04
N GLU A 23 -13.55 -4.34 -11.35
CA GLU A 23 -14.34 -5.43 -11.96
C GLU A 23 -15.72 -4.94 -12.46
N GLY A 24 -16.29 -3.96 -11.78
CA GLY A 24 -17.53 -3.26 -12.10
C GLY A 24 -17.35 -2.11 -13.09
N SER A 25 -16.18 -2.02 -13.72
CA SER A 25 -16.03 -1.39 -15.03
C SER A 25 -16.12 -2.52 -16.09
N PRO A 26 -17.34 -2.97 -16.46
CA PRO A 26 -17.51 -3.95 -17.51
C PRO A 26 -17.25 -3.28 -18.85
N GLY A 27 -16.00 -3.26 -19.27
CA GLY A 27 -15.62 -3.12 -20.67
C GLY A 27 -15.93 -4.40 -21.44
N GLY A 28 -17.18 -4.86 -21.43
CA GLY A 28 -17.59 -6.06 -22.15
C GLY A 28 -19.08 -6.39 -22.07
N MET A 29 -19.90 -5.76 -22.93
CA MET A 29 -20.83 -6.43 -23.86
C MET A 29 -21.55 -5.42 -24.76
N ALA A 30 -21.86 -5.88 -25.97
CA ALA A 30 -22.41 -5.16 -27.11
C ALA A 30 -23.82 -4.58 -26.89
N GLU A 31 -24.17 -3.48 -27.56
CA GLU A 31 -25.08 -3.49 -28.73
C GLU A 31 -25.27 -2.07 -29.29
N GLY A 32 -25.12 -1.95 -30.62
CA GLY A 32 -25.90 -1.06 -31.47
C GLY A 32 -25.97 0.44 -31.14
N THR A 33 -24.95 1.20 -31.52
CA THR A 33 -25.20 2.51 -32.16
C THR A 33 -23.98 2.92 -32.97
N ALA A 34 -24.25 3.36 -34.20
CA ALA A 34 -23.28 3.56 -35.27
C ALA A 34 -21.98 4.21 -34.80
N ARG A 35 -20.86 3.46 -34.92
CA ARG A 35 -19.53 4.05 -34.90
C ARG A 35 -19.41 4.93 -36.14
N LYS A 36 -19.74 6.21 -36.00
CA LYS A 36 -19.31 7.25 -36.93
C LYS A 36 -17.80 7.10 -37.02
N ALA A 37 -17.30 6.66 -38.17
CA ALA A 37 -15.89 6.52 -38.43
C ALA A 37 -15.23 7.87 -38.14
N LEU A 38 -14.54 7.96 -37.01
CA LEU A 38 -13.67 9.08 -36.72
C LEU A 38 -12.55 8.99 -37.76
N PRO A 39 -12.20 10.09 -38.44
CA PRO A 39 -11.10 10.06 -39.40
C PRO A 39 -9.88 9.48 -38.68
N SER A 40 -9.27 8.47 -39.31
CA SER A 40 -8.03 7.85 -38.87
C SER A 40 -6.95 8.92 -38.85
N SER A 41 -6.86 9.67 -37.75
CA SER A 41 -5.71 10.50 -37.44
C SER A 41 -4.56 9.53 -37.34
N GLY A 42 -3.63 9.66 -38.29
CA GLY A 42 -2.55 8.71 -38.55
C GLY A 42 -1.89 8.24 -37.26
N ALA A 43 -1.52 6.95 -37.26
CA ALA A 43 -0.84 6.23 -36.20
C ALA A 43 -0.11 7.19 -35.25
N ALA A 44 -0.82 7.63 -34.22
CA ALA A 44 -0.18 8.26 -33.08
C ALA A 44 0.57 7.10 -32.45
N SER A 45 1.86 6.98 -32.79
CA SER A 45 2.77 6.13 -32.05
C SER A 45 2.58 6.50 -30.59
N SER A 46 1.93 5.61 -29.83
CA SER A 46 1.81 5.75 -28.39
C SER A 46 3.24 5.72 -27.85
N SER A 47 3.85 6.90 -27.75
CA SER A 47 5.20 7.03 -27.23
C SER A 47 5.10 6.92 -25.71
N PHE A 48 5.75 5.90 -25.16
CA PHE A 48 5.94 5.79 -23.73
C PHE A 48 6.90 6.91 -23.30
N VAL A 49 6.39 7.87 -22.54
CA VAL A 49 7.21 8.89 -21.89
C VAL A 49 7.67 8.32 -20.55
N PRO A 50 8.98 8.07 -20.34
CA PRO A 50 9.46 7.63 -19.05
C PRO A 50 9.29 8.78 -18.03
N VAL A 51 8.40 8.58 -17.07
CA VAL A 51 8.25 9.47 -15.92
C VAL A 51 9.20 8.98 -14.83
N GLN A 52 10.10 9.86 -14.40
CA GLN A 52 10.97 9.57 -13.26
C GLN A 52 10.13 9.60 -11.98
N LEU A 53 9.94 8.42 -11.37
CA LEU A 53 9.31 8.32 -10.07
C LEU A 53 10.35 8.66 -8.99
N PRO A 54 9.99 9.40 -7.93
CA PRO A 54 10.86 9.58 -6.78
C PRO A 54 11.41 8.23 -6.31
N ALA A 55 12.70 8.20 -5.93
CA ALA A 55 13.32 6.99 -5.43
C ALA A 55 12.44 6.40 -4.31
N PRO A 56 12.13 5.10 -4.36
CA PRO A 56 11.34 4.47 -3.31
C PRO A 56 12.06 4.71 -1.99
N VAL A 57 11.39 5.43 -1.07
CA VAL A 57 11.90 5.59 0.29
C VAL A 57 11.94 4.21 0.89
N THR A 58 13.14 3.70 1.18
CA THR A 58 13.28 2.46 1.92
C THR A 58 12.53 2.68 3.23
N PRO A 59 11.53 1.83 3.56
CA PRO A 59 10.80 2.00 4.80
C PRO A 59 11.81 2.02 5.94
N ALA A 60 11.76 3.07 6.76
CA ALA A 60 12.62 3.18 7.91
C ALA A 60 12.41 1.93 8.76
N SER A 61 13.46 1.12 8.96
CA SER A 61 13.36 -0.06 9.80
C SER A 61 12.93 0.36 11.20
N GLU A 62 12.02 -0.39 11.81
CA GLU A 62 11.50 -0.11 13.15
C GLU A 62 11.80 -1.30 14.08
N ILE A 63 12.05 -0.99 15.35
CA ILE A 63 12.18 -1.95 16.45
C ILE A 63 10.84 -1.93 17.19
N ARG A 64 10.20 -3.09 17.31
CA ARG A 64 8.93 -3.24 18.03
C ARG A 64 9.16 -4.05 19.30
N MET A 65 8.75 -3.49 20.43
CA MET A 65 8.82 -4.11 21.75
C MET A 65 7.40 -4.26 22.31
N GLU A 66 7.12 -5.40 22.94
CA GLU A 66 5.81 -5.68 23.53
C GLU A 66 6.00 -6.08 25.00
N ALA A 67 5.34 -5.35 25.90
CA ALA A 67 5.34 -5.62 27.32
C ALA A 67 3.92 -6.02 27.74
N ARG A 68 3.77 -7.14 28.44
CA ARG A 68 2.47 -7.67 28.88
C ARG A 68 2.44 -7.79 30.40
N ARG A 69 1.42 -7.19 31.04
CA ARG A 69 1.17 -7.30 32.48
C ARG A 69 -0.30 -7.66 32.70
N GLY A 70 -0.57 -8.92 33.01
CA GLY A 70 -1.93 -9.44 33.11
C GLY A 70 -2.66 -9.29 31.77
N SER A 71 -3.79 -8.56 31.77
CA SER A 71 -4.55 -8.24 30.56
C SER A 71 -4.04 -7.00 29.81
N THR A 72 -3.12 -6.22 30.40
CA THR A 72 -2.59 -5.00 29.77
C THR A 72 -1.42 -5.33 28.87
N THR A 73 -1.48 -4.88 27.62
CA THR A 73 -0.38 -4.97 26.65
C THR A 73 0.06 -3.56 26.24
N VAL A 74 1.35 -3.27 26.38
CA VAL A 74 1.99 -2.04 25.93
C VAL A 74 2.89 -2.38 24.75
N VAL A 75 2.69 -1.66 23.64
CA VAL A 75 3.53 -1.80 22.44
C VAL A 75 4.31 -0.51 22.27
N VAL A 76 5.62 -0.65 22.13
CA VAL A 76 6.53 0.46 21.85
C VAL A 76 7.15 0.24 20.48
N THR A 77 7.02 1.24 19.61
CA THR A 77 7.65 1.28 18.30
C THR A 77 8.77 2.30 18.33
N TRP A 78 9.96 1.91 17.93
CA TRP A 78 11.17 2.72 17.99
C TRP A 78 11.88 2.74 16.63
N PRO A 79 12.34 3.89 16.11
CA PRO A 79 13.09 3.93 14.85
C PRO A 79 14.42 3.19 14.94
N ALA A 80 14.75 2.32 13.98
CA ALA A 80 16.04 1.60 13.99
C ALA A 80 17.26 2.53 13.92
N ALA A 81 17.10 3.74 13.38
CA ALA A 81 18.13 4.78 13.39
C ALA A 81 18.59 5.16 14.82
N LEU A 82 17.75 4.93 15.83
CA LEU A 82 17.98 5.25 17.24
C LEU A 82 18.16 3.98 18.08
N ALA A 83 18.66 2.89 17.51
CA ALA A 83 18.83 1.60 18.20
C ALA A 83 19.69 1.69 19.47
N THR A 84 20.72 2.55 19.47
CA THR A 84 21.58 2.75 20.64
C THR A 84 20.80 3.32 21.83
N GLU A 85 19.94 4.31 21.59
CA GLU A 85 19.08 4.93 22.61
C GLU A 85 18.01 3.94 23.10
N CYS A 86 17.46 3.12 22.20
CA CYS A 86 16.57 2.02 22.58
C CYS A 86 17.27 1.06 23.55
N GLY A 87 18.54 0.73 23.30
CA GLY A 87 19.35 -0.15 24.15
C GLY A 87 19.75 0.45 25.50
N THR A 88 19.92 1.78 25.59
CA THR A 88 20.11 2.45 26.90
C THR A 88 18.82 2.45 27.70
N TRP A 89 17.70 2.83 27.08
CA TRP A 89 16.38 2.85 27.71
C TRP A 89 15.97 1.46 28.23
N LEU A 90 16.16 0.40 27.43
CA LEU A 90 15.88 -0.97 27.86
C LEU A 90 16.72 -1.40 29.07
N ARG A 91 18.01 -1.04 29.11
CA ARG A 91 18.88 -1.38 30.24
C ARG A 91 18.47 -0.67 31.52
N GLU A 92 18.01 0.57 31.44
CA GLU A 92 17.48 1.31 32.59
C GLU A 92 16.17 0.70 33.08
N LEU A 93 15.30 0.27 32.16
CA LEU A 93 14.03 -0.38 32.49
C LEU A 93 14.17 -1.75 33.16
N LEU A 94 15.24 -2.48 32.83
CA LEU A 94 15.50 -3.82 33.35
C LEU A 94 16.36 -3.84 34.62
N ARG A 95 16.82 -2.68 35.09
CA ARG A 95 17.43 -2.54 36.42
C ARG A 95 16.36 -2.52 37.49
#